data_AF-A0A2G5V3W9-F1
#
_entry.id   AF-A0A2G5V3W9-F1
#
_cell.length_a   1.000
_cell.length_b   1.000
_cell.length_c   1.000
_cell.angle_alpha   90.00
_cell.angle_beta   90.00
_cell.angle_gamma   90.00
#
_symmetry.space_group_name_H-M   'P 1'
#
loop_
_entity.id
_entity.type
_entity.pdbx_description
1 polymer ?
#
loop_
_entity_poly.entity_id
_entity_poly.type
_entity_poly.pdbx_seq_one_letter_code
_entity_poly.pdbx_strand_id
1 'polypeptide(L)'
;MKHTEKDLLTTELAPKRREDLQIHNKKIGEVSNWIKAAFAQENRHQPVLYLTGPTGSGKSTAVEVLCKHHSVELIDYSPELLYDELLQYEKHDLSQLMNFLIRRHASLKKGSSKVVLFVSELPDQAYSDPITFRNELLSAFYGLRYPVIFCLTNDIACWNLNPDRLFTNDYIRTNYIDTITFNAVAVTFLKKALDRASHLLQTPLSTSKLAMIAEEARGDLRAAMNMLQMNSVGKDPNRKTGKDMICASKANKEEAFHMIGRILYAKRINPNAPVISRITNKKRKSVPVPEPTERTDLEHNPSDIITMSSMSSDKLIEFLFENEHFFCSDLSKYRKVIDTFSVCDFMMGDWSTARSLPDEYASEIAVRSVMWHNFKGPRPMAMQPIARPVLRELNKQMESTRNEVRKTAPYQTIIHNITDPLSVENFLSRPLEVSWKLGKDQIEDRLEKTNSLNFKGRSRPTKNKNVKIPKATEKIDDEEEEETYTIEESSDDSFDDF
;
A
#
# COMPACT_ATOMS: atom_id res chain seq x y z
N MET A 1 -15.32 -16.45 -33.89
CA MET A 1 -16.08 -16.25 -32.63
C MET A 1 -16.22 -14.75 -32.43
N LYS A 2 -17.44 -14.25 -32.22
CA LYS A 2 -17.65 -12.84 -31.87
C LYS A 2 -17.23 -12.70 -30.40
N HIS A 3 -16.07 -12.08 -30.15
CA HIS A 3 -15.59 -11.84 -28.79
C HIS A 3 -16.56 -10.89 -28.08
N THR A 4 -17.13 -11.34 -26.99
CA THR A 4 -17.87 -10.51 -26.05
C THR A 4 -16.87 -9.62 -25.30
N GLU A 5 -16.98 -8.30 -25.47
CA GLU A 5 -16.11 -7.23 -24.93
C GLU A 5 -16.00 -7.15 -23.38
N LYS A 6 -16.30 -8.21 -22.62
CA LYS A 6 -16.43 -8.15 -21.16
C LYS A 6 -15.48 -9.02 -20.33
N ASP A 7 -14.71 -9.92 -20.95
CA ASP A 7 -13.83 -10.80 -20.18
C ASP A 7 -12.39 -10.25 -20.10
N LEU A 8 -11.75 -10.40 -18.93
CA LEU A 8 -10.35 -10.04 -18.73
C LEU A 8 -9.44 -10.95 -19.56
N LEU A 9 -8.43 -10.38 -20.23
CA LEU A 9 -7.47 -11.17 -21.03
C LEU A 9 -6.74 -12.22 -20.20
N THR A 10 -6.57 -11.96 -18.90
CA THR A 10 -5.96 -12.88 -17.94
C THR A 10 -6.74 -14.18 -17.77
N THR A 11 -8.07 -14.16 -17.92
CA THR A 11 -8.93 -15.34 -17.83
C THR A 11 -9.07 -16.04 -19.19
N GLU A 12 -9.29 -15.28 -20.25
CA GLU A 12 -9.52 -15.83 -21.59
C GLU A 12 -8.26 -16.54 -22.15
N LEU A 13 -7.09 -15.93 -21.94
CA LEU A 13 -5.80 -16.41 -22.44
C LEU A 13 -5.00 -17.19 -21.38
N ALA A 14 -5.67 -17.60 -20.29
CA ALA A 14 -5.05 -18.42 -19.27
C ALA A 14 -4.46 -19.72 -19.87
N PRO A 15 -3.19 -20.07 -19.57
CA PRO A 15 -2.56 -21.31 -20.04
C PRO A 15 -3.40 -22.54 -19.70
N LYS A 16 -3.64 -23.42 -20.69
CA LYS A 16 -4.42 -24.67 -20.50
C LYS A 16 -3.56 -25.93 -20.57
N ARG A 17 -2.36 -25.82 -21.15
CA ARG A 17 -1.43 -26.93 -21.30
C ARG A 17 -0.05 -26.57 -20.76
N ARG A 18 0.76 -27.59 -20.51
CA ARG A 18 2.13 -27.43 -19.98
C ARG A 18 2.99 -26.57 -20.90
N GLU A 19 2.82 -26.70 -22.21
CA GLU A 19 3.60 -25.98 -23.23
C GLU A 19 3.24 -24.49 -23.29
N ASP A 20 2.06 -24.12 -22.78
CA ASP A 20 1.57 -22.75 -22.77
C ASP A 20 2.11 -21.91 -21.62
N LEU A 21 2.72 -22.56 -20.62
CA LEU A 21 3.28 -21.93 -19.42
C LEU A 21 4.58 -21.21 -19.77
N GLN A 22 4.57 -19.88 -19.68
CA GLN A 22 5.75 -19.04 -19.91
C GLN A 22 6.54 -18.85 -18.60
N ILE A 23 6.98 -19.97 -18.02
CA ILE A 23 7.77 -20.04 -16.78
C ILE A 23 9.03 -20.88 -17.04
N HIS A 24 10.08 -20.69 -16.24
CA HIS A 24 11.31 -21.47 -16.38
C HIS A 24 11.07 -22.98 -16.28
N ASN A 25 11.55 -23.75 -17.28
CA ASN A 25 11.33 -25.20 -17.38
C ASN A 25 11.75 -25.99 -16.13
N LYS A 26 12.81 -25.55 -15.45
CA LYS A 26 13.24 -26.14 -14.17
C LYS A 26 12.12 -26.12 -13.12
N LYS A 27 11.40 -25.00 -12.98
CA LYS A 27 10.30 -24.85 -12.01
C LYS A 27 9.08 -25.67 -12.38
N ILE A 28 8.75 -25.73 -13.67
CA ILE A 28 7.71 -26.64 -14.18
C ILE A 28 8.08 -28.10 -13.86
N GLY A 29 9.37 -28.45 -14.01
CA GLY A 29 9.91 -29.76 -13.65
C GLY A 29 9.81 -30.06 -12.15
N GLU A 30 10.24 -29.14 -11.28
CA GLU A 30 10.16 -29.27 -9.81
C GLU A 30 8.72 -29.54 -9.35
N VAL A 31 7.75 -28.71 -9.78
CA VAL A 31 6.34 -28.89 -9.41
C VAL A 31 5.78 -30.20 -9.98
N SER A 32 6.09 -30.52 -11.24
CA SER A 32 5.64 -31.77 -11.86
C SER A 32 6.22 -33.02 -11.19
N ASN A 33 7.46 -32.96 -10.70
CA ASN A 33 8.10 -34.07 -10.01
C ASN A 33 7.51 -34.23 -8.60
N TRP A 34 7.27 -33.13 -7.91
CA TRP A 34 6.60 -33.14 -6.61
C TRP A 34 5.21 -33.76 -6.69
N ILE A 35 4.37 -33.38 -7.66
CA ILE A 35 3.03 -33.97 -7.85
C ILE A 35 3.11 -35.49 -8.08
N LYS A 36 4.09 -35.95 -8.87
CA LYS A 36 4.28 -37.40 -9.09
C LYS A 36 4.74 -38.11 -7.81
N ALA A 37 5.71 -37.53 -7.12
CA ALA A 37 6.25 -38.07 -5.88
C ALA A 37 5.15 -38.15 -4.82
N ALA A 38 4.28 -37.15 -4.69
CA ALA A 38 3.19 -37.10 -3.71
C ALA A 38 2.24 -38.32 -3.76
N PHE A 39 2.13 -38.99 -4.90
CA PHE A 39 1.32 -40.20 -5.09
C PHE A 39 2.14 -41.48 -5.29
N ALA A 40 3.45 -41.45 -5.08
CA ALA A 40 4.30 -42.63 -5.10
C ALA A 40 4.15 -43.43 -3.79
N GLN A 41 4.22 -44.76 -3.87
CA GLN A 41 4.06 -45.64 -2.69
C GLN A 41 5.22 -45.57 -1.69
N GLU A 42 6.34 -44.94 -2.06
CA GLU A 42 7.57 -44.88 -1.26
C GLU A 42 7.66 -43.67 -0.31
N ASN A 43 6.63 -42.82 -0.26
CA ASN A 43 6.64 -41.66 0.62
C ASN A 43 6.50 -42.07 2.09
N ARG A 44 7.58 -41.86 2.85
CA ARG A 44 7.62 -42.08 4.31
C ARG A 44 6.93 -40.95 5.10
N HIS A 45 6.77 -39.78 4.48
CA HIS A 45 6.16 -38.60 5.08
C HIS A 45 4.95 -38.15 4.26
N GLN A 46 4.06 -37.39 4.91
CA GLN A 46 2.94 -36.81 4.20
C GLN A 46 3.42 -35.70 3.26
N PRO A 47 3.01 -35.73 1.99
CA PRO A 47 3.49 -34.76 1.00
C PRO A 47 2.85 -33.39 1.24
N VAL A 48 3.64 -32.46 1.78
CA VAL A 48 3.29 -31.04 1.95
C VAL A 48 4.28 -30.18 1.18
N LEU A 49 3.76 -29.28 0.34
CA LEU A 49 4.55 -28.33 -0.45
C LEU A 49 4.27 -26.90 -0.01
N TYR A 50 5.33 -26.17 0.30
CA TYR A 50 5.31 -24.72 0.38
C TYR A 50 5.80 -24.11 -0.95
N LEU A 51 4.87 -23.56 -1.71
CA LEU A 51 5.09 -22.91 -2.99
C LEU A 51 5.09 -21.38 -2.79
N THR A 52 6.26 -20.76 -2.91
CA THR A 52 6.44 -19.32 -2.62
C THR A 52 7.01 -18.56 -3.81
N GLY A 53 6.91 -17.23 -3.81
CA GLY A 53 7.43 -16.35 -4.87
C GLY A 53 6.58 -15.10 -5.09
N PRO A 54 7.00 -14.18 -5.96
CA PRO A 54 6.34 -12.89 -6.16
C PRO A 54 4.94 -13.03 -6.78
N THR A 55 4.13 -11.98 -6.66
CA THR A 55 2.82 -11.94 -7.31
C THR A 55 2.96 -12.06 -8.83
N GLY A 56 1.99 -12.70 -9.48
CA GLY A 56 1.96 -12.79 -10.95
C GLY A 56 3.08 -13.62 -11.60
N SER A 57 3.88 -14.35 -10.81
CA SER A 57 4.91 -15.29 -11.31
C SER A 57 4.35 -16.59 -11.89
N GLY A 58 3.03 -16.80 -11.84
CA GLY A 58 2.35 -17.95 -12.42
C GLY A 58 2.28 -19.20 -11.53
N LYS A 59 2.48 -19.06 -10.21
CA LYS A 59 2.43 -20.16 -9.22
C LYS A 59 1.14 -20.99 -9.30
N SER A 60 -0.02 -20.37 -9.05
CA SER A 60 -1.33 -21.04 -9.01
C SER A 60 -1.68 -21.67 -10.36
N THR A 61 -1.46 -20.94 -11.45
CA THR A 61 -1.70 -21.43 -12.81
C THR A 61 -0.81 -22.63 -13.16
N ALA A 62 0.45 -22.65 -12.73
CA ALA A 62 1.34 -23.78 -12.95
C ALA A 62 0.84 -25.03 -12.21
N VAL A 63 0.38 -24.89 -10.97
CA VAL A 63 -0.20 -26.00 -10.18
C VAL A 63 -1.45 -26.54 -10.86
N GLU A 64 -2.39 -25.67 -11.24
CA GLU A 64 -3.65 -26.05 -11.89
C GLU A 64 -3.41 -26.82 -13.20
N VAL A 65 -2.55 -26.28 -14.08
CA VAL A 65 -2.22 -26.90 -15.37
C VAL A 65 -1.51 -28.24 -15.19
N LEU A 66 -0.58 -28.34 -14.23
CA LEU A 66 0.17 -29.58 -13.99
C LEU A 66 -0.67 -30.66 -13.30
N CYS A 67 -1.55 -30.30 -12.37
CA CYS A 67 -2.51 -31.25 -11.79
C CYS A 67 -3.44 -31.81 -12.88
N LYS A 68 -3.97 -30.94 -13.75
CA LYS A 68 -4.77 -31.38 -14.90
C LYS A 68 -4.00 -32.29 -15.85
N HIS A 69 -2.73 -31.98 -16.12
CA HIS A 69 -1.85 -32.81 -16.96
C HIS A 69 -1.63 -34.21 -16.37
N HIS A 70 -1.50 -34.33 -15.04
CA HIS A 70 -1.34 -35.62 -14.34
C HIS A 70 -2.66 -36.28 -13.95
N SER A 71 -3.80 -35.77 -14.42
CA SER A 71 -5.14 -36.26 -14.05
C SER A 71 -5.37 -36.31 -12.53
N VAL A 72 -4.84 -35.30 -11.83
CA VAL A 72 -5.02 -35.06 -10.39
C VAL A 72 -6.08 -33.99 -10.21
N GLU A 73 -7.05 -34.24 -9.32
CA GLU A 73 -8.05 -33.25 -8.95
C GLU A 73 -7.46 -32.26 -7.92
N LEU A 74 -7.61 -30.96 -8.20
CA LEU A 74 -7.19 -29.89 -7.32
C LEU A 74 -8.43 -29.33 -6.61
N ILE A 75 -8.42 -29.31 -5.29
CA ILE A 75 -9.48 -28.73 -4.47
C ILE A 75 -8.92 -27.48 -3.80
N ASP A 76 -9.48 -26.33 -4.15
CA ASP A 76 -9.07 -25.03 -3.65
C ASP A 76 -9.74 -24.71 -2.31
N TYR A 77 -8.97 -24.12 -1.39
CA TYR A 77 -9.49 -23.56 -0.16
C TYR A 77 -10.00 -22.15 -0.44
N SER A 78 -11.33 -22.02 -0.52
CA SER A 78 -12.00 -20.72 -0.56
C SER A 78 -12.60 -20.44 0.82
N PRO A 79 -12.28 -19.31 1.46
CA PRO A 79 -12.85 -18.93 2.74
C PRO A 79 -14.36 -18.62 2.72
N GLU A 80 -15.01 -18.58 1.55
CA GLU A 80 -16.39 -18.08 1.41
C GLU A 80 -17.44 -19.17 1.10
N LEU A 81 -18.57 -19.05 1.81
CA LEU A 81 -19.90 -19.66 1.58
C LEU A 81 -20.18 -21.06 2.17
N LEU A 82 -20.01 -21.23 3.49
CA LEU A 82 -21.00 -22.00 4.26
C LEU A 82 -22.21 -21.08 4.52
N TYR A 83 -23.07 -20.90 3.51
CA TYR A 83 -24.41 -20.37 3.73
C TYR A 83 -25.19 -21.42 4.53
N ASP A 84 -25.31 -21.23 5.84
CA ASP A 84 -26.38 -21.82 6.62
C ASP A 84 -27.30 -20.66 7.04
N GLU A 85 -28.52 -20.62 6.50
CA GLU A 85 -29.52 -19.56 6.78
C GLU A 85 -29.91 -19.47 8.27
N LEU A 86 -29.40 -20.36 9.12
CA LEU A 86 -29.75 -20.48 10.53
C LEU A 86 -28.60 -20.21 11.51
N LEU A 87 -27.37 -19.95 11.06
CA LEU A 87 -26.21 -19.80 11.95
C LEU A 87 -25.47 -18.48 11.73
N GLN A 88 -25.18 -17.83 12.85
CA GLN A 88 -24.33 -16.65 12.98
C GLN A 88 -23.06 -16.81 12.13
N TYR A 89 -22.65 -15.75 11.44
CA TYR A 89 -21.36 -15.67 10.72
C TYR A 89 -20.26 -16.38 11.50
N GLU A 90 -19.88 -17.60 11.07
CA GLU A 90 -18.63 -18.20 11.52
C GLU A 90 -17.54 -17.35 10.89
N LYS A 91 -16.85 -16.56 11.72
CA LYS A 91 -15.66 -15.81 11.33
C LYS A 91 -14.75 -16.73 10.50
N HIS A 92 -14.12 -16.18 9.45
CA HIS A 92 -12.96 -16.81 8.84
C HIS A 92 -11.96 -17.08 9.95
N ASP A 93 -11.85 -18.34 10.37
CA ASP A 93 -11.09 -18.73 11.56
C ASP A 93 -10.14 -19.85 11.19
N LEU A 94 -9.04 -19.95 11.94
CA LEU A 94 -8.03 -21.00 11.76
C LEU A 94 -8.66 -22.40 11.76
N SER A 95 -9.69 -22.58 12.59
CA SER A 95 -10.50 -23.80 12.66
C SER A 95 -11.05 -24.25 11.31
N GLN A 96 -11.48 -23.33 10.43
CA GLN A 96 -12.00 -23.67 9.10
C GLN A 96 -10.90 -24.24 8.20
N LEU A 97 -9.71 -23.63 8.22
CA LEU A 97 -8.56 -24.13 7.48
C LEU A 97 -8.15 -25.51 8.00
N MET A 98 -8.04 -25.69 9.32
CA MET A 98 -7.66 -26.99 9.90
C MET A 98 -8.68 -28.08 9.58
N ASN A 99 -9.97 -27.76 9.65
CA ASN A 99 -11.04 -28.68 9.24
C ASN A 99 -10.98 -29.02 7.76
N PHE A 100 -10.70 -28.04 6.89
CA PHE A 100 -10.50 -28.27 5.47
C PHE A 100 -9.35 -29.25 5.20
N LEU A 101 -8.24 -29.14 5.93
CA LEU A 101 -7.07 -30.00 5.75
C LEU A 101 -7.32 -31.46 6.16
N ILE A 102 -8.09 -31.69 7.23
CA ILE A 102 -8.29 -33.03 7.83
C ILE A 102 -9.54 -33.74 7.25
N ARG A 103 -10.53 -32.96 6.77
CA ARG A 103 -11.80 -33.49 6.25
C ARG A 103 -11.58 -34.40 5.04
N ARG A 104 -12.46 -35.40 4.91
CA ARG A 104 -12.56 -36.19 3.68
C ARG A 104 -13.28 -35.37 2.62
N HIS A 105 -12.59 -35.10 1.52
CA HIS A 105 -13.16 -34.42 0.36
C HIS A 105 -13.77 -35.44 -0.60
N ALA A 106 -15.01 -35.20 -1.02
CA ALA A 106 -15.65 -36.01 -2.06
C ALA A 106 -15.09 -35.60 -3.42
N SER A 107 -14.52 -36.56 -4.16
CA SER A 107 -14.09 -36.34 -5.55
C SER A 107 -15.32 -35.99 -6.39
N LEU A 108 -15.33 -34.80 -7.01
CA LEU A 108 -16.45 -34.35 -7.86
C LEU A 108 -16.39 -35.03 -9.24
N LYS A 109 -15.23 -35.58 -9.61
CA LYS A 109 -15.03 -36.31 -10.86
C LYS A 109 -15.17 -37.82 -10.63
N LYS A 110 -16.10 -38.46 -11.35
CA LYS A 110 -16.17 -39.92 -11.44
C LYS A 110 -14.93 -40.42 -12.20
N GLY A 111 -13.88 -40.87 -11.50
CA GLY A 111 -12.75 -41.60 -12.10
C GLY A 111 -11.34 -41.19 -11.66
N SER A 112 -11.15 -40.07 -10.97
CA SER A 112 -9.84 -39.71 -10.38
C SER A 112 -9.77 -40.13 -8.91
N SER A 113 -8.85 -41.03 -8.56
CA SER A 113 -8.56 -41.37 -7.16
C SER A 113 -7.56 -40.42 -6.50
N LYS A 114 -6.94 -39.52 -7.27
CA LYS A 114 -5.85 -38.64 -6.83
C LYS A 114 -6.37 -37.22 -6.64
N VAL A 115 -6.37 -36.75 -5.41
CA VAL A 115 -6.82 -35.42 -4.98
C VAL A 115 -5.67 -34.70 -4.27
N VAL A 116 -5.47 -33.42 -4.57
CA VAL A 116 -4.53 -32.51 -3.89
C VAL A 116 -5.30 -31.31 -3.36
N LEU A 117 -5.02 -30.91 -2.12
CA LEU A 117 -5.57 -29.69 -1.54
C LEU A 117 -4.68 -28.50 -1.86
N PHE A 118 -5.29 -27.39 -2.22
CA PHE A 118 -4.61 -26.15 -2.58
C PHE A 118 -5.06 -25.05 -1.63
N VAL A 119 -4.10 -24.36 -1.03
CA VAL A 119 -4.33 -23.25 -0.11
C VAL A 119 -3.57 -22.05 -0.65
N SER A 120 -4.28 -21.14 -1.32
CA SER A 120 -3.69 -19.89 -1.85
C SER A 120 -3.69 -18.74 -0.86
N GLU A 121 -4.58 -18.78 0.13
CA GLU A 121 -4.81 -17.70 1.10
C GLU A 121 -4.94 -18.29 2.50
N LEU A 122 -4.47 -17.53 3.50
CA LEU A 122 -4.54 -17.92 4.92
C LEU A 122 -5.40 -16.90 5.68
N PRO A 123 -6.13 -17.33 6.72
CA PRO A 123 -6.88 -16.42 7.59
C PRO A 123 -5.96 -15.40 8.28
N ASP A 124 -6.46 -14.18 8.54
CA ASP A 124 -5.71 -13.10 9.20
C ASP A 124 -5.18 -13.50 10.59
N GLN A 125 -5.88 -14.39 11.29
CA GLN A 125 -5.43 -14.92 12.58
C GLN A 125 -4.09 -15.66 12.46
N ALA A 126 -3.81 -16.29 11.31
CA ALA A 126 -2.54 -16.99 11.09
C ALA A 126 -1.35 -16.04 11.23
N TYR A 127 -1.49 -14.80 10.73
CA TYR A 127 -0.44 -13.78 10.77
C TYR A 127 -0.37 -13.04 12.10
N SER A 128 -1.48 -13.00 12.83
CA SER A 128 -1.58 -12.38 14.16
C SER A 128 -0.84 -13.19 15.22
N ASP A 129 -1.01 -14.52 15.22
CA ASP A 129 -0.28 -15.43 16.11
C ASP A 129 0.38 -16.61 15.34
N PRO A 130 1.60 -16.41 14.80
CA PRO A 130 2.34 -17.44 14.08
C PRO A 130 2.69 -18.68 14.91
N ILE A 131 2.73 -18.59 16.24
CA ILE A 131 3.10 -19.72 17.11
C ILE A 131 1.90 -20.66 17.20
N THR A 132 0.74 -20.12 17.54
CA THR A 132 -0.51 -20.90 17.60
C THR A 132 -0.83 -21.52 16.25
N PHE A 133 -0.72 -20.76 15.15
CA PHE A 133 -0.88 -21.28 13.80
C PHE A 133 0.01 -22.50 13.51
N ARG A 134 1.30 -22.42 13.82
CA ARG A 134 2.25 -23.52 13.59
C ARG A 134 1.92 -24.78 14.40
N ASN A 135 1.44 -24.61 15.63
CA ASN A 135 1.05 -25.72 16.50
C ASN A 135 -0.23 -26.42 16.00
N GLU A 136 -1.22 -25.64 15.58
CA GLU A 136 -2.47 -26.18 14.99
C GLU A 136 -2.20 -26.86 13.65
N LEU A 137 -1.41 -26.23 12.79
CA LEU A 137 -1.04 -26.79 11.49
C LEU A 137 -0.25 -28.10 11.65
N LEU A 138 0.66 -28.16 12.63
CA LEU A 138 1.40 -29.39 12.95
C LEU A 138 0.45 -30.51 13.41
N SER A 139 -0.55 -30.16 14.22
CA SER A 139 -1.60 -31.09 14.66
C SER A 139 -2.41 -31.59 13.46
N ALA A 140 -2.73 -30.72 12.51
CA ALA A 140 -3.44 -31.06 11.29
C ALA A 140 -2.61 -31.96 10.35
N PHE A 141 -1.28 -31.81 10.32
CA PHE A 141 -0.40 -32.71 9.58
C PHE A 141 -0.64 -34.17 9.99
N TYR A 142 -0.65 -34.52 11.27
CA TYR A 142 -0.92 -35.93 11.66
C TYR A 142 -2.25 -36.51 11.12
N GLY A 143 -3.24 -35.66 10.79
CA GLY A 143 -4.53 -36.03 10.25
C GLY A 143 -4.71 -35.88 8.73
N LEU A 144 -3.70 -35.44 7.97
CA LEU A 144 -3.87 -35.22 6.53
C LEU A 144 -4.19 -36.52 5.78
N ARG A 145 -5.19 -36.41 4.90
CA ARG A 145 -5.63 -37.51 4.03
C ARG A 145 -5.18 -37.36 2.59
N TYR A 146 -4.78 -36.15 2.20
CA TYR A 146 -4.45 -35.77 0.84
C TYR A 146 -3.16 -34.93 0.87
N PRO A 147 -2.33 -34.98 -0.18
CA PRO A 147 -1.24 -34.02 -0.35
C PRO A 147 -1.75 -32.58 -0.33
N VAL A 148 -0.96 -31.67 0.24
CA VAL A 148 -1.33 -30.26 0.40
C VAL A 148 -0.29 -29.35 -0.22
N ILE A 149 -0.74 -28.33 -0.97
CA ILE A 149 0.10 -27.26 -1.50
C ILE A 149 -0.33 -25.94 -0.87
N PHE A 150 0.54 -25.33 -0.09
CA PHE A 150 0.42 -23.94 0.35
C PHE A 150 1.08 -23.03 -0.68
N CYS A 151 0.28 -22.31 -1.45
CA CYS A 151 0.74 -21.41 -2.51
C CYS A 151 0.63 -19.95 -2.07
N LEU A 152 1.64 -19.47 -1.37
CA LEU A 152 1.61 -18.15 -0.73
C LEU A 152 2.56 -17.18 -1.44
N THR A 153 2.22 -15.90 -1.43
CA THR A 153 3.06 -14.85 -2.04
C THR A 153 3.90 -14.20 -0.95
N ASN A 154 5.22 -14.20 -1.11
CA ASN A 154 6.15 -13.65 -0.10
C ASN A 154 6.67 -12.25 -0.43
N ASP A 155 6.42 -11.75 -1.64
CA ASP A 155 6.74 -10.38 -2.06
C ASP A 155 5.64 -9.40 -1.60
N ILE A 156 5.45 -9.34 -0.27
CA ILE A 156 4.46 -8.47 0.38
C ILE A 156 5.21 -7.36 1.12
N ALA A 157 4.82 -6.11 0.87
CA ALA A 157 5.45 -4.94 1.49
C ALA A 157 5.29 -4.90 3.01
N CYS A 158 4.20 -5.46 3.54
CA CYS A 158 3.96 -5.57 4.97
C CYS A 158 4.60 -6.84 5.53
N TRP A 159 5.68 -6.68 6.31
CA TRP A 159 6.34 -7.81 6.97
C TRP A 159 5.39 -8.63 7.85
N ASN A 160 4.42 -7.98 8.52
CA ASN A 160 3.49 -8.68 9.41
C ASN A 160 2.62 -9.71 8.66
N LEU A 161 2.36 -9.49 7.37
CA LEU A 161 1.58 -10.40 6.54
C LEU A 161 2.48 -11.33 5.70
N ASN A 162 3.79 -11.37 5.97
CA ASN A 162 4.71 -12.21 5.20
C ASN A 162 4.56 -13.70 5.61
N PRO A 163 4.24 -14.60 4.67
CA PRO A 163 4.14 -16.05 4.92
C PRO A 163 5.40 -16.70 5.46
N ASP A 164 6.58 -16.13 5.20
CA ASP A 164 7.86 -16.65 5.70
C ASP A 164 7.97 -16.54 7.24
N ARG A 165 7.13 -15.72 7.89
CA ARG A 165 6.95 -15.72 9.36
C ARG A 165 6.26 -16.99 9.86
N LEU A 166 5.41 -17.59 9.03
CA LEU A 166 4.63 -18.79 9.36
C LEU A 166 5.43 -20.05 9.01
N PHE A 167 5.99 -20.09 7.80
CA PHE A 167 6.81 -21.19 7.30
C PHE A 167 8.30 -20.89 7.47
N THR A 168 8.76 -20.81 8.73
CA THR A 168 10.19 -20.58 8.99
C THR A 168 11.06 -21.77 8.54
N ASN A 169 12.32 -21.52 8.21
CA ASN A 169 13.26 -22.58 7.80
C ASN A 169 13.34 -23.74 8.80
N ASP A 170 13.28 -23.43 10.10
CA ASP A 170 13.27 -24.46 11.15
C ASP A 170 11.97 -25.27 11.14
N TYR A 171 10.81 -24.63 10.95
CA TYR A 171 9.52 -25.32 10.85
C TYR A 171 9.45 -26.22 9.62
N ILE A 172 9.91 -25.71 8.46
CA ILE A 172 9.99 -26.46 7.19
C ILE A 172 10.86 -27.71 7.37
N ARG A 173 12.08 -27.54 7.92
CA ARG A 173 13.04 -28.66 8.11
C ARG A 173 12.52 -29.70 9.10
N THR A 174 11.91 -29.26 10.20
CA THR A 174 11.43 -30.16 11.26
C THR A 174 10.26 -31.03 10.79
N ASN A 175 9.40 -30.47 9.92
CA ASN A 175 8.17 -31.12 9.47
C ASN A 175 8.28 -31.74 8.07
N TYR A 176 9.49 -31.81 7.49
CA TYR A 176 9.74 -32.37 6.16
C TYR A 176 8.86 -31.74 5.05
N ILE A 177 8.65 -30.41 5.12
CA ILE A 177 7.91 -29.68 4.09
C ILE A 177 8.84 -29.42 2.90
N ASP A 178 8.40 -29.80 1.69
CA ASP A 178 9.11 -29.45 0.47
C ASP A 178 8.89 -27.98 0.14
N THR A 179 9.91 -27.26 -0.33
CA THR A 179 9.80 -25.84 -0.70
C THR A 179 10.18 -25.63 -2.15
N ILE A 180 9.30 -24.97 -2.92
CA ILE A 180 9.58 -24.52 -4.28
C ILE A 180 9.39 -23.01 -4.34
N THR A 181 10.47 -22.28 -4.60
CA THR A 181 10.44 -20.83 -4.78
C THR A 181 10.40 -20.46 -6.25
N PHE A 182 9.39 -19.70 -6.66
CA PHE A 182 9.27 -19.09 -7.98
C PHE A 182 9.98 -17.74 -7.99
N ASN A 183 10.62 -17.44 -9.11
CA ASN A 183 11.22 -16.14 -9.34
C ASN A 183 10.27 -15.27 -10.16
N ALA A 184 10.51 -13.97 -10.15
CA ALA A 184 9.90 -13.06 -11.12
C ALA A 184 10.14 -13.58 -12.55
N VAL A 185 9.12 -13.46 -13.41
CA VAL A 185 9.19 -14.02 -14.77
C VAL A 185 10.20 -13.22 -15.58
N ALA A 186 11.15 -13.90 -16.23
CA ALA A 186 12.14 -13.20 -17.04
C ALA A 186 11.47 -12.45 -18.20
N VAL A 187 11.99 -11.27 -18.54
CA VAL A 187 11.46 -10.40 -19.61
C VAL A 187 11.31 -11.14 -20.95
N THR A 188 12.18 -12.11 -21.24
CA THR A 188 12.09 -12.95 -22.45
C THR A 188 10.84 -13.83 -22.48
N PHE A 189 10.41 -14.38 -21.35
CA PHE A 189 9.17 -15.16 -21.25
C PHE A 189 7.94 -14.25 -21.28
N LEU A 190 8.02 -13.07 -20.64
CA LEU A 190 6.98 -12.03 -20.74
C LEU A 190 6.76 -11.60 -22.20
N LYS A 191 7.83 -11.28 -22.94
CA LYS A 191 7.75 -10.90 -24.36
C LYS A 191 7.08 -12.00 -25.19
N LYS A 192 7.40 -13.28 -24.96
CA LYS A 192 6.74 -14.42 -25.63
C LYS A 192 5.25 -14.53 -25.28
N ALA A 193 4.89 -14.35 -24.01
CA ALA A 193 3.50 -14.38 -23.55
C ALA A 193 2.69 -13.25 -24.20
N LEU A 194 3.24 -12.04 -24.17
CA LEU A 194 2.64 -10.83 -24.74
C LEU A 194 2.54 -10.90 -26.26
N ASP A 195 3.55 -11.41 -26.94
CA ASP A 195 3.54 -11.60 -28.39
C ASP A 195 2.41 -12.56 -28.80
N ARG A 196 2.31 -13.72 -28.13
CA ARG A 196 1.21 -14.66 -28.34
C ARG A 196 -0.16 -14.01 -28.10
N ALA A 197 -0.30 -13.27 -27.00
CA ALA A 197 -1.56 -12.61 -26.65
C ALA A 197 -1.93 -11.50 -27.65
N SER A 198 -0.96 -10.69 -28.07
CA SER A 198 -1.14 -9.58 -29.02
C SER A 198 -1.67 -10.06 -30.37
N HIS A 199 -1.17 -11.20 -30.87
CA HIS A 199 -1.64 -11.81 -32.11
C HIS A 199 -3.10 -12.30 -32.05
N LEU A 200 -3.66 -12.49 -30.86
CA LEU A 200 -5.04 -12.91 -30.65
C LEU A 200 -5.99 -11.72 -30.50
N LEU A 201 -5.47 -10.50 -30.35
CA LEU A 201 -6.26 -9.27 -30.25
C LEU A 201 -6.75 -8.82 -31.63
N GLN A 202 -7.87 -8.10 -31.66
CA GLN A 202 -8.38 -7.47 -32.88
C GLN A 202 -7.39 -6.45 -33.46
N THR A 203 -6.67 -5.76 -32.56
CA THR A 203 -5.67 -4.74 -32.85
C THR A 203 -4.33 -5.13 -32.21
N PRO A 204 -3.44 -5.80 -32.94
CA PRO A 204 -2.14 -6.20 -32.39
C PRO A 204 -1.29 -4.96 -32.08
N LEU A 205 -0.58 -5.01 -30.96
CA LEU A 205 0.36 -3.97 -30.55
C LEU A 205 1.72 -4.18 -31.22
N SER A 206 2.40 -3.07 -31.53
CA SER A 206 3.75 -3.09 -32.09
C SER A 206 4.76 -3.78 -31.15
N THR A 207 5.78 -4.43 -31.72
CA THR A 207 6.87 -5.09 -30.96
C THR A 207 7.57 -4.17 -29.96
N SER A 208 7.75 -2.90 -30.31
CA SER A 208 8.31 -1.87 -29.40
C SER A 208 7.43 -1.66 -28.15
N LYS A 209 6.10 -1.54 -28.32
CA LYS A 209 5.16 -1.42 -27.19
C LYS A 209 5.15 -2.66 -26.31
N LEU A 210 5.17 -3.86 -26.91
CA LEU A 210 5.25 -5.11 -26.16
C LEU A 210 6.55 -5.19 -25.33
N ALA A 211 7.66 -4.68 -25.87
CA ALA A 211 8.92 -4.63 -25.13
C ALA A 211 8.85 -3.67 -23.94
N MET A 212 8.30 -2.47 -24.13
CA MET A 212 8.08 -1.53 -23.04
C MET A 212 7.16 -2.10 -21.94
N ILE A 213 6.05 -2.74 -22.31
CA ILE A 213 5.14 -3.41 -21.37
C ILE A 213 5.87 -4.52 -20.59
N ALA A 214 6.70 -5.32 -21.26
CA ALA A 214 7.44 -6.41 -20.62
C ALA A 214 8.46 -5.90 -19.60
N GLU A 215 9.10 -4.76 -19.87
CA GLU A 215 10.05 -4.10 -18.97
C GLU A 215 9.33 -3.48 -17.76
N GLU A 216 8.20 -2.80 -17.99
CA GLU A 216 7.42 -2.16 -16.93
C GLU A 216 6.74 -3.17 -15.99
N ALA A 217 6.42 -4.36 -16.48
CA ALA A 217 5.77 -5.41 -15.70
C ALA A 217 6.66 -5.99 -14.58
N ARG A 218 7.98 -5.75 -14.61
CA ARG A 218 8.96 -6.22 -13.60
C ARG A 218 8.83 -7.71 -13.23
N GLY A 219 8.43 -8.54 -14.19
CA GLY A 219 8.28 -9.98 -13.98
C GLY A 219 6.91 -10.46 -13.50
N ASP A 220 5.90 -9.58 -13.41
CA ASP A 220 4.50 -9.95 -13.16
C ASP A 220 3.74 -10.14 -14.49
N LEU A 221 3.38 -11.40 -14.80
CA LEU A 221 2.61 -11.74 -16.01
C LEU A 221 1.19 -11.16 -16.00
N ARG A 222 0.56 -11.10 -14.84
CA ARG A 222 -0.82 -10.59 -14.71
C ARG A 222 -0.86 -9.10 -14.97
N ALA A 223 0.07 -8.34 -14.37
CA ALA A 223 0.24 -6.92 -14.63
C ALA A 223 0.55 -6.65 -16.11
N ALA A 224 1.44 -7.44 -16.72
CA ALA A 224 1.75 -7.33 -18.14
C ALA A 224 0.52 -7.52 -19.05
N MET A 225 -0.31 -8.53 -18.78
CA MET A 225 -1.53 -8.80 -19.54
C MET A 225 -2.59 -7.71 -19.36
N ASN A 226 -2.71 -7.15 -18.15
CA ASN A 226 -3.60 -6.02 -17.90
C ASN A 226 -3.15 -4.77 -18.66
N MET A 227 -1.85 -4.47 -18.67
CA MET A 227 -1.29 -3.37 -19.47
C MET A 227 -1.51 -3.60 -20.97
N LEU A 228 -1.36 -4.84 -21.46
CA LEU A 228 -1.67 -5.20 -22.84
C LEU A 228 -3.15 -4.89 -23.17
N GLN A 229 -4.08 -5.32 -22.29
CA GLN A 229 -5.51 -5.06 -22.46
C GLN A 229 -5.79 -3.56 -22.52
N MET A 230 -5.29 -2.77 -21.57
CA MET A 230 -5.50 -1.32 -21.53
C MET A 230 -4.97 -0.61 -22.78
N ASN A 231 -3.80 -1.01 -23.27
CA ASN A 231 -3.19 -0.41 -24.46
C ASN A 231 -3.83 -0.89 -25.78
N SER A 232 -4.68 -1.92 -25.75
CA SER A 232 -5.39 -2.46 -26.93
C SER A 232 -6.77 -1.85 -27.19
N VAL A 233 -7.42 -1.25 -26.18
CA VAL A 233 -8.79 -0.70 -26.26
C VAL A 233 -8.86 0.70 -26.93
N GLY A 234 -7.72 1.30 -27.28
CA GLY A 234 -7.67 2.59 -27.98
C GLY A 234 -8.05 2.48 -29.47
N LYS A 235 -8.81 3.46 -29.99
CA LYS A 235 -9.29 3.53 -31.40
C LYS A 235 -8.18 3.55 -32.48
N ASP A 236 -6.91 3.63 -32.09
CA ASP A 236 -5.78 3.73 -33.02
C ASP A 236 -4.65 2.74 -32.64
N PRO A 237 -4.56 1.55 -33.28
CA PRO A 237 -3.43 0.63 -33.08
C PRO A 237 -2.08 1.30 -33.44
N ASN A 238 -2.16 2.28 -34.35
CA ASN A 238 -1.07 3.10 -34.84
C ASN A 238 -1.16 4.55 -34.31
N ARG A 239 -1.47 4.77 -33.03
CA ARG A 239 -1.09 6.04 -32.36
C ARG A 239 0.45 6.13 -32.43
N LYS A 240 0.93 6.62 -33.57
CA LYS A 240 2.30 6.81 -34.00
C LYS A 240 2.84 7.99 -33.23
N THR A 241 3.47 7.71 -32.10
CA THR A 241 4.56 8.49 -31.46
C THR A 241 4.83 7.86 -30.10
N GLY A 242 6.00 7.25 -29.93
CA GLY A 242 6.37 6.53 -28.73
C GLY A 242 6.68 7.43 -27.52
N LYS A 243 5.66 7.96 -26.84
CA LYS A 243 5.84 8.52 -25.48
C LYS A 243 4.78 8.08 -24.48
N ASP A 244 3.51 7.96 -24.86
CA ASP A 244 2.45 7.68 -23.89
C ASP A 244 2.06 6.20 -23.87
N MET A 245 2.79 5.40 -23.08
CA MET A 245 2.33 4.07 -22.67
C MET A 245 1.37 4.23 -21.49
N ILE A 246 0.20 3.58 -21.54
CA ILE A 246 -0.65 3.50 -20.35
C ILE A 246 -0.02 2.48 -19.41
N CYS A 247 0.81 2.97 -18.50
CA CYS A 247 1.45 2.19 -17.44
C CYS A 247 0.61 2.30 -16.17
N ALA A 248 0.30 1.18 -15.52
CA ALA A 248 -0.35 1.20 -14.21
C ALA A 248 0.50 1.91 -13.12
N SER A 249 1.82 1.94 -13.30
CA SER A 249 2.82 2.48 -12.36
C SER A 249 3.16 3.95 -12.59
N LYS A 250 3.27 4.38 -13.86
CA LYS A 250 3.67 5.73 -14.25
C LYS A 250 2.53 6.76 -14.13
N ALA A 251 1.29 6.32 -14.29
CA ALA A 251 0.11 7.13 -13.99
C ALA A 251 0.12 7.59 -12.51
N ASN A 252 0.46 6.71 -11.56
CA ASN A 252 0.17 6.96 -10.14
C ASN A 252 1.09 7.97 -9.42
N LYS A 253 2.32 8.22 -9.89
CA LYS A 253 3.26 9.12 -9.17
C LYS A 253 3.31 10.53 -9.76
N GLU A 254 3.54 10.65 -11.06
CA GLU A 254 3.63 11.96 -11.72
C GLU A 254 2.26 12.65 -11.77
N GLU A 255 1.18 11.90 -12.02
CA GLU A 255 -0.18 12.49 -12.00
C GLU A 255 -0.60 12.90 -10.59
N ALA A 256 -0.18 12.19 -9.54
CA ALA A 256 -0.50 12.54 -8.16
C ALA A 256 0.09 13.88 -7.73
N PHE A 257 1.35 14.17 -8.07
CA PHE A 257 1.96 15.47 -7.76
C PHE A 257 1.36 16.60 -8.61
N HIS A 258 1.08 16.35 -9.89
CA HIS A 258 0.37 17.32 -10.72
C HIS A 258 -1.05 17.60 -10.21
N MET A 259 -1.74 16.58 -9.72
CA MET A 259 -3.05 16.68 -9.10
C MET A 259 -3.01 17.52 -7.82
N ILE A 260 -2.08 17.21 -6.89
CA ILE A 260 -1.87 18.02 -5.68
C ILE A 260 -1.55 19.46 -6.07
N GLY A 261 -0.71 19.68 -7.09
CA GLY A 261 -0.44 21.01 -7.64
C GLY A 261 -1.70 21.71 -8.15
N ARG A 262 -2.57 21.04 -8.90
CA ARG A 262 -3.85 21.60 -9.37
C ARG A 262 -4.73 22.06 -8.21
N ILE A 263 -4.74 21.30 -7.11
CA ILE A 263 -5.50 21.63 -5.90
C ILE A 263 -4.90 22.84 -5.20
N LEU A 264 -3.59 22.81 -4.90
CA LEU A 264 -2.90 23.84 -4.12
C LEU A 264 -2.86 25.20 -4.86
N TYR A 265 -2.57 25.20 -6.17
CA TYR A 265 -2.59 26.42 -6.98
C TYR A 265 -4.01 26.91 -7.28
N ALA A 266 -5.01 26.04 -7.25
CA ALA A 266 -6.43 26.37 -7.44
C ALA A 266 -6.68 27.35 -8.60
N LYS A 267 -6.08 27.06 -9.78
CA LYS A 267 -6.18 27.93 -10.96
C LYS A 267 -7.63 28.05 -11.41
N ARG A 268 -7.98 29.24 -11.88
CA ARG A 268 -9.35 29.62 -12.26
C ARG A 268 -9.40 30.07 -13.70
N ILE A 269 -10.55 29.83 -14.32
CA ILE A 269 -10.82 30.23 -15.69
C ILE A 269 -10.77 31.75 -15.77
N ASN A 270 -9.92 32.28 -16.65
CA ASN A 270 -9.83 33.71 -16.85
C ASN A 270 -10.62 34.13 -18.09
N PRO A 271 -11.75 34.85 -17.93
CA PRO A 271 -12.55 35.31 -19.06
C PRO A 271 -11.81 36.31 -19.96
N ASN A 272 -10.78 36.97 -19.43
CA ASN A 272 -9.96 37.94 -20.16
C ASN A 272 -8.71 37.29 -20.80
N ALA A 273 -8.52 35.97 -20.64
CA ALA A 273 -7.45 35.27 -21.33
C ALA A 273 -7.76 35.18 -22.83
N PRO A 274 -6.80 35.48 -23.72
CA PRO A 274 -7.01 35.29 -25.14
C PRO A 274 -7.27 33.81 -25.44
N VAL A 275 -8.39 33.52 -26.11
CA VAL A 275 -8.69 32.17 -26.59
C VAL A 275 -7.66 31.81 -27.66
N ILE A 276 -6.69 30.98 -27.30
CA ILE A 276 -5.67 30.50 -28.23
C ILE A 276 -6.35 29.54 -29.22
N SER A 277 -6.72 30.04 -30.40
CA SER A 277 -7.11 29.15 -31.50
C SER A 277 -5.87 28.38 -31.96
N ARG A 278 -6.00 27.07 -32.17
CA ARG A 278 -4.92 26.15 -32.59
C ARG A 278 -4.23 26.53 -33.91
N ILE A 279 -4.65 27.60 -34.58
CA ILE A 279 -4.25 27.97 -35.94
C ILE A 279 -3.12 29.02 -35.95
N THR A 280 -2.77 29.64 -34.81
CA THR A 280 -1.72 30.70 -34.78
C THR A 280 -0.62 30.41 -33.77
N ASN A 281 0.16 29.36 -34.00
CA ASN A 281 1.42 29.10 -33.31
C ASN A 281 2.52 30.07 -33.76
N LYS A 282 2.38 31.37 -33.47
CA LYS A 282 3.55 32.26 -33.41
C LYS A 282 3.85 32.53 -31.96
N LYS A 283 4.92 31.88 -31.47
CA LYS A 283 5.55 32.06 -30.16
C LYS A 283 5.83 33.56 -29.92
N ARG A 284 4.86 34.30 -29.40
CA ARG A 284 5.13 35.51 -28.63
C ARG A 284 5.42 35.03 -27.22
N LYS A 285 6.50 35.51 -26.59
CA LYS A 285 6.68 35.45 -25.14
C LYS A 285 5.46 36.12 -24.53
N SER A 286 4.44 35.34 -24.19
CA SER A 286 3.17 35.84 -23.72
C SER A 286 3.42 36.54 -22.40
N VAL A 287 3.10 37.83 -22.33
CA VAL A 287 2.94 38.54 -21.06
C VAL A 287 2.10 37.64 -20.14
N PRO A 288 2.51 37.41 -18.87
CA PRO A 288 1.74 36.59 -17.95
C PRO A 288 0.29 37.06 -17.95
N VAL A 289 -0.62 36.16 -18.31
CA VAL A 289 -2.05 36.48 -18.31
C VAL A 289 -2.42 36.81 -16.86
N PRO A 290 -2.87 38.04 -16.55
CA PRO A 290 -3.16 38.43 -15.16
C PRO A 290 -4.23 37.52 -14.57
N GLU A 291 -4.11 37.16 -13.30
CA GLU A 291 -5.16 36.36 -12.65
C GLU A 291 -6.52 37.08 -12.63
N PRO A 292 -7.64 36.33 -12.65
CA PRO A 292 -8.97 36.93 -12.56
C PRO A 292 -9.11 37.82 -11.31
N THR A 293 -9.64 39.03 -11.52
CA THR A 293 -9.93 39.97 -10.42
C THR A 293 -11.08 39.51 -9.55
N GLU A 294 -11.96 38.65 -10.05
CA GLU A 294 -13.08 38.07 -9.31
C GLU A 294 -12.92 36.56 -9.21
N ARG A 295 -13.61 35.93 -8.24
CA ARG A 295 -13.55 34.48 -8.07
C ARG A 295 -14.40 33.81 -9.15
N THR A 296 -13.78 33.48 -10.26
CA THR A 296 -14.37 32.72 -11.37
C THR A 296 -14.30 31.21 -11.13
N ASP A 297 -14.91 30.42 -12.01
CA ASP A 297 -14.89 28.97 -11.91
C ASP A 297 -13.47 28.39 -11.94
N LEU A 298 -13.30 27.23 -11.31
CA LEU A 298 -12.04 26.49 -11.30
C LEU A 298 -11.74 25.96 -12.71
N GLU A 299 -10.46 25.94 -13.09
CA GLU A 299 -10.00 25.37 -14.37
C GLU A 299 -10.26 23.85 -14.42
N HIS A 300 -10.20 23.19 -13.26
CA HIS A 300 -10.42 21.77 -13.09
C HIS A 300 -11.47 21.53 -11.99
N ASN A 301 -12.41 20.62 -12.25
CA ASN A 301 -13.42 20.25 -11.27
C ASN A 301 -12.79 19.42 -10.13
N PRO A 302 -13.00 19.78 -8.86
CA PRO A 302 -12.53 19.01 -7.70
C PRO A 302 -12.86 17.52 -7.76
N SER A 303 -14.07 17.14 -8.19
CA SER A 303 -14.50 15.74 -8.24
C SER A 303 -13.75 14.94 -9.31
N ASP A 304 -13.47 15.56 -10.45
CA ASP A 304 -12.70 14.93 -11.52
C ASP A 304 -11.24 14.74 -11.09
N ILE A 305 -10.68 15.72 -10.36
CA ILE A 305 -9.34 15.61 -9.79
C ILE A 305 -9.25 14.44 -8.79
N ILE A 306 -10.24 14.31 -7.90
CA ILE A 306 -10.27 13.24 -6.89
C ILE A 306 -10.48 11.86 -7.55
N THR A 307 -11.39 11.74 -8.51
CA THR A 307 -11.65 10.46 -9.20
C THR A 307 -10.51 10.00 -10.10
N MET A 308 -9.73 10.94 -10.65
CA MET A 308 -8.50 10.64 -11.38
C MET A 308 -7.31 10.36 -10.45
N SER A 309 -7.45 10.60 -9.14
CA SER A 309 -6.43 10.31 -8.14
C SER A 309 -6.27 8.81 -7.94
N SER A 310 -5.04 8.31 -7.97
CA SER A 310 -4.72 6.97 -7.45
C SER A 310 -4.48 6.95 -5.94
N MET A 311 -4.59 8.10 -5.25
CA MET A 311 -4.35 8.23 -3.81
C MET A 311 -5.63 7.97 -3.03
N SER A 312 -5.52 7.26 -1.90
CA SER A 312 -6.63 7.18 -0.93
C SER A 312 -6.92 8.56 -0.35
N SER A 313 -8.17 8.78 0.10
CA SER A 313 -8.60 10.04 0.72
C SER A 313 -7.69 10.47 1.86
N ASP A 314 -7.26 9.55 2.73
CA ASP A 314 -6.37 9.86 3.85
C ASP A 314 -5.06 10.46 3.37
N LYS A 315 -4.41 9.79 2.40
CA LYS A 315 -3.13 10.22 1.86
C LYS A 315 -3.26 11.57 1.18
N LEU A 316 -4.34 11.79 0.44
CA LEU A 316 -4.57 13.08 -0.21
C LEU A 316 -4.63 14.21 0.83
N ILE A 317 -5.39 14.02 1.91
CA ILE A 317 -5.53 15.02 2.98
C ILE A 317 -4.20 15.20 3.72
N GLU A 318 -3.46 14.13 4.03
CA GLU A 318 -2.11 14.18 4.62
C GLU A 318 -1.15 15.04 3.78
N PHE A 319 -1.14 14.85 2.45
CA PHE A 319 -0.30 15.63 1.54
C PHE A 319 -0.73 17.10 1.47
N LEU A 320 -2.03 17.38 1.44
CA LEU A 320 -2.52 18.75 1.47
C LEU A 320 -2.18 19.43 2.80
N PHE A 321 -2.35 18.76 3.93
CA PHE A 321 -2.01 19.29 5.25
C PHE A 321 -0.54 19.71 5.36
N GLU A 322 0.37 18.85 4.90
CA GLU A 322 1.82 19.13 4.94
C GLU A 322 2.20 20.35 4.09
N ASN A 323 1.53 20.57 2.95
CA ASN A 323 1.98 21.53 1.94
C ASN A 323 1.16 22.83 1.87
N GLU A 324 -0.06 22.85 2.40
CA GLU A 324 -1.01 23.96 2.19
C GLU A 324 -0.50 25.33 2.69
N HIS A 325 0.29 25.33 3.76
CA HIS A 325 0.79 26.56 4.38
C HIS A 325 1.69 27.39 3.45
N PHE A 326 2.31 26.79 2.43
CA PHE A 326 3.10 27.51 1.42
C PHE A 326 2.24 28.28 0.40
N PHE A 327 0.99 27.86 0.21
CA PHE A 327 0.10 28.37 -0.84
C PHE A 327 -0.95 29.33 -0.30
N CYS A 328 -1.29 29.19 0.99
CA CYS A 328 -2.28 30.04 1.61
C CYS A 328 -1.73 31.45 1.87
N SER A 329 -2.41 32.44 1.32
CA SER A 329 -1.99 33.85 1.36
C SER A 329 -2.07 34.53 2.74
N ASP A 330 -2.94 34.03 3.61
CA ASP A 330 -3.36 34.69 4.85
C ASP A 330 -3.65 33.63 5.93
N LEU A 331 -3.21 33.90 7.16
CA LEU A 331 -3.46 33.06 8.32
C LEU A 331 -4.96 32.86 8.59
N SER A 332 -5.78 33.88 8.32
CA SER A 332 -7.24 33.79 8.51
C SER A 332 -7.89 32.77 7.56
N LYS A 333 -7.36 32.66 6.34
CA LYS A 333 -7.79 31.67 5.35
C LYS A 333 -7.22 30.29 5.71
N TYR A 334 -5.95 30.23 6.11
CA TYR A 334 -5.28 28.99 6.49
C TYR A 334 -5.99 28.32 7.66
N ARG A 335 -6.39 29.10 8.68
CA ARG A 335 -7.19 28.62 9.81
C ARG A 335 -8.45 27.87 9.34
N LYS A 336 -9.18 28.40 8.36
CA LYS A 336 -10.39 27.75 7.85
C LYS A 336 -10.10 26.43 7.15
N VAL A 337 -8.98 26.36 6.43
CA VAL A 337 -8.54 25.12 5.79
C VAL A 337 -8.18 24.08 6.85
N ILE A 338 -7.42 24.46 7.88
CA ILE A 338 -7.04 23.56 8.98
C ILE A 338 -8.25 23.13 9.80
N ASP A 339 -9.17 24.03 10.14
CA ASP A 339 -10.43 23.70 10.82
C ASP A 339 -11.22 22.65 9.99
N THR A 340 -11.17 22.76 8.65
CA THR A 340 -11.78 21.77 7.75
C THR A 340 -11.05 20.43 7.80
N PHE A 341 -9.71 20.43 7.77
CA PHE A 341 -8.93 19.21 7.87
C PHE A 341 -9.16 18.49 9.21
N SER A 342 -9.30 19.21 10.32
CA SER A 342 -9.66 18.62 11.61
C SER A 342 -11.03 17.94 11.60
N VAL A 343 -12.01 18.52 10.89
CA VAL A 343 -13.32 17.88 10.71
C VAL A 343 -13.19 16.62 9.84
N CYS A 344 -12.40 16.67 8.77
CA CYS A 344 -12.17 15.51 7.91
C CYS A 344 -11.46 14.37 8.67
N ASP A 345 -10.44 14.70 9.46
CA ASP A 345 -9.74 13.75 10.33
C ASP A 345 -10.69 13.10 11.34
N PHE A 346 -11.58 13.89 11.95
CA PHE A 346 -12.63 13.33 12.82
C PHE A 346 -13.58 12.38 12.08
N MET A 347 -14.00 12.73 10.86
CA MET A 347 -14.91 11.88 10.07
C MET A 347 -14.28 10.55 9.71
N MET A 348 -12.98 10.54 9.41
CA MET A 348 -12.23 9.37 8.95
C MET A 348 -11.58 8.58 10.09
N GLY A 349 -11.38 9.20 11.26
CA GLY A 349 -10.57 8.66 12.35
C GLY A 349 -11.25 7.60 13.24
N ASP A 350 -12.59 7.54 13.28
CA ASP A 350 -13.31 6.50 14.02
C ASP A 350 -13.95 5.50 13.04
N TRP A 351 -13.79 4.21 13.34
CA TRP A 351 -14.40 3.13 12.58
C TRP A 351 -15.93 3.24 12.55
N SER A 352 -16.54 3.80 13.60
CA SER A 352 -17.98 4.04 13.66
C SER A 352 -18.47 5.13 12.69
N THR A 353 -17.66 6.18 12.49
CA THR A 353 -17.96 7.30 11.59
C THR A 353 -17.61 6.98 10.15
N ALA A 354 -16.47 6.32 9.89
CA ALA A 354 -16.03 5.88 8.56
C ALA A 354 -17.03 4.90 7.91
N ARG A 355 -17.74 4.09 8.70
CA ARG A 355 -18.81 3.22 8.19
C ARG A 355 -20.05 3.99 7.72
N SER A 356 -20.32 5.14 8.33
CA SER A 356 -21.55 5.91 8.11
C SER A 356 -21.39 6.95 7.00
N LEU A 357 -20.16 7.41 6.74
CA LEU A 357 -19.84 8.44 5.75
C LEU A 357 -18.71 7.93 4.84
N PRO A 358 -18.88 7.92 3.51
CA PRO A 358 -17.81 7.53 2.59
C PRO A 358 -16.58 8.42 2.74
N ASP A 359 -15.39 7.83 2.75
CA ASP A 359 -14.10 8.53 2.83
C ASP A 359 -13.88 9.54 1.69
N GLU A 360 -14.51 9.32 0.53
CA GLU A 360 -14.52 10.24 -0.61
C GLU A 360 -15.21 11.58 -0.27
N TYR A 361 -16.17 11.58 0.65
CA TYR A 361 -16.85 12.80 1.06
C TYR A 361 -15.91 13.72 1.85
N ALA A 362 -15.03 13.16 2.68
CA ALA A 362 -14.03 13.93 3.41
C ALA A 362 -13.00 14.57 2.46
N SER A 363 -12.55 13.84 1.44
CA SER A 363 -11.62 14.39 0.44
C SER A 363 -12.27 15.48 -0.42
N GLU A 364 -13.53 15.34 -0.79
CA GLU A 364 -14.30 16.40 -1.48
C GLU A 364 -14.37 17.70 -0.67
N ILE A 365 -14.68 17.61 0.63
CA ILE A 365 -14.73 18.77 1.51
C ILE A 365 -13.34 19.42 1.64
N ALA A 366 -12.32 18.61 1.91
CA ALA A 366 -10.94 19.06 2.09
C ALA A 366 -10.41 19.79 0.85
N VAL A 367 -10.52 19.17 -0.33
CA VAL A 367 -10.05 19.73 -1.61
C VAL A 367 -10.77 21.03 -1.94
N ARG A 368 -12.09 21.07 -1.79
CA ARG A 368 -12.88 22.29 -2.06
C ARG A 368 -12.52 23.41 -1.10
N SER A 369 -12.24 23.10 0.17
CA SER A 369 -11.81 24.09 1.16
C SER A 369 -10.47 24.70 0.78
N VAL A 370 -9.47 23.88 0.43
CA VAL A 370 -8.17 24.35 -0.08
C VAL A 370 -8.35 25.24 -1.30
N MET A 371 -9.03 24.74 -2.34
CA MET A 371 -9.20 25.48 -3.60
C MET A 371 -10.00 26.79 -3.45
N TRP A 372 -10.87 26.87 -2.44
CA TRP A 372 -11.61 28.07 -2.11
C TRP A 372 -10.75 29.13 -1.43
N HIS A 373 -9.95 28.71 -0.45
CA HIS A 373 -9.14 29.59 0.40
C HIS A 373 -7.83 30.01 -0.26
N ASN A 374 -7.26 29.21 -1.17
CA ASN A 374 -6.09 29.56 -1.97
C ASN A 374 -6.37 30.51 -3.14
N PHE A 375 -7.58 31.07 -3.21
CA PHE A 375 -7.89 32.15 -4.14
C PHE A 375 -7.26 33.48 -3.67
N LYS A 376 -6.44 34.07 -4.55
CA LYS A 376 -5.73 35.34 -4.40
C LYS A 376 -4.75 35.44 -3.24
N GLY A 377 -3.57 35.98 -3.54
CA GLY A 377 -2.56 36.42 -2.59
C GLY A 377 -1.17 35.88 -2.96
N PRO A 378 -0.14 36.18 -2.15
CA PRO A 378 1.20 35.70 -2.42
C PRO A 378 1.21 34.17 -2.36
N ARG A 379 1.61 33.57 -3.48
CA ARG A 379 1.84 32.13 -3.62
C ARG A 379 3.10 31.93 -4.46
N PRO A 380 3.76 30.78 -4.36
CA PRO A 380 4.97 30.50 -5.12
C PRO A 380 4.73 30.68 -6.62
N MET A 381 5.47 31.57 -7.27
CA MET A 381 5.36 31.81 -8.72
C MET A 381 6.02 30.70 -9.55
N ALA A 382 6.96 29.98 -8.94
CA ALA A 382 7.58 28.77 -9.46
C ALA A 382 6.99 27.52 -8.79
N MET A 383 7.18 26.35 -9.39
CA MET A 383 6.79 25.06 -8.81
C MET A 383 7.47 24.87 -7.45
N GLN A 384 6.67 24.86 -6.39
CA GLN A 384 7.12 24.49 -5.06
C GLN A 384 7.29 22.96 -4.99
N PRO A 385 8.41 22.42 -4.50
CA PRO A 385 8.52 20.98 -4.28
C PRO A 385 7.50 20.55 -3.22
N ILE A 386 6.74 19.50 -3.53
CA ILE A 386 5.73 18.95 -2.62
C ILE A 386 6.43 18.04 -1.61
N ALA A 387 6.39 18.42 -0.33
CA ALA A 387 6.91 17.64 0.78
C ALA A 387 6.04 16.40 1.04
N ARG A 388 6.69 15.33 1.52
CA ARG A 388 6.00 14.09 1.92
C ARG A 388 5.41 14.24 3.33
N PRO A 389 4.23 13.67 3.61
CA PRO A 389 3.65 13.72 4.96
C PRO A 389 4.56 13.08 6.01
N VAL A 390 4.84 13.82 7.08
CA VAL A 390 5.73 13.37 8.16
C VAL A 390 5.00 12.50 9.20
N LEU A 391 3.67 12.56 9.24
CA LEU A 391 2.82 11.94 10.27
C LEU A 391 3.11 10.45 10.52
N ARG A 392 3.42 9.68 9.46
CA ARG A 392 3.69 8.24 9.58
C ARG A 392 4.99 7.95 10.32
N GLU A 393 6.04 8.69 10.02
CA GLU A 393 7.32 8.54 10.70
C GLU A 393 7.19 8.99 12.16
N LEU A 394 6.46 10.08 12.40
CA LEU A 394 6.16 10.53 13.74
C LEU A 394 5.37 9.48 14.55
N ASN A 395 4.35 8.86 13.95
CA ASN A 395 3.58 7.80 14.61
C ASN A 395 4.46 6.59 14.97
N LYS A 396 5.38 6.20 14.09
CA LYS A 396 6.34 5.13 14.34
C LYS A 396 7.28 5.47 15.49
N GLN A 397 7.79 6.71 15.52
CA GLN A 397 8.60 7.21 16.64
C GLN A 397 7.80 7.21 17.95
N MET A 398 6.57 7.75 17.94
CA MET A 398 5.68 7.75 19.11
C MET A 398 5.40 6.34 19.63
N GLU A 399 5.19 5.36 18.74
CA GLU A 399 4.98 3.97 19.12
C GLU A 399 6.25 3.33 19.70
N SER A 400 7.41 3.61 19.12
CA SER A 400 8.71 3.19 19.67
C SER A 400 8.93 3.75 21.08
N THR A 401 8.75 5.06 21.26
CA THR A 401 8.85 5.71 22.57
C THR A 401 7.83 5.16 23.56
N ARG A 402 6.57 4.94 23.14
CA ARG A 402 5.56 4.29 24.00
C ARG A 402 5.99 2.90 24.45
N ASN A 403 6.59 2.12 23.55
CA ASN A 403 7.08 0.77 23.86
C ASN A 403 8.29 0.80 24.80
N GLU A 404 9.19 1.78 24.68
CA GLU A 404 10.28 2.00 25.61
C GLU A 404 9.78 2.39 27.00
N VAL A 405 8.86 3.35 27.09
CA VAL A 405 8.22 3.76 28.36
C VAL A 405 7.46 2.59 29.00
N ARG A 406 6.76 1.77 28.21
CA ARG A 406 6.08 0.57 28.70
C ARG A 406 7.02 -0.46 29.31
N LYS A 407 8.26 -0.56 28.81
CA LYS A 407 9.27 -1.48 29.35
C LYS A 407 9.87 -0.97 30.66
N THR A 408 9.92 0.34 30.87
CA THR A 408 10.57 0.97 32.03
C THR A 408 9.61 1.25 33.19
N ALA A 409 8.29 1.30 32.97
CA ALA A 409 7.29 1.60 34.01
C ALA A 409 6.57 0.32 34.54
N PRO A 410 6.80 -0.09 35.81
CA PRO A 410 6.22 -1.31 36.39
C PRO A 410 4.73 -1.21 36.80
N TYR A 411 4.08 -0.05 36.65
CA TYR A 411 2.68 0.18 37.06
C TYR A 411 1.77 0.37 35.84
N GLN A 412 1.66 -0.67 35.02
CA GLN A 412 0.93 -0.67 33.75
C GLN A 412 -0.60 -0.66 33.88
N THR A 413 -1.20 -0.84 35.06
CA THR A 413 -2.66 -1.00 35.19
C THR A 413 -3.45 0.27 35.46
N ILE A 414 -2.81 1.42 35.70
CA ILE A 414 -3.53 2.63 36.15
C ILE A 414 -3.59 3.74 35.10
N ILE A 415 -2.69 3.76 34.11
CA ILE A 415 -2.54 4.94 33.27
C ILE A 415 -2.96 4.69 31.81
N HIS A 416 -4.25 4.83 31.55
CA HIS A 416 -4.79 5.03 30.21
C HIS A 416 -4.81 6.54 29.88
N ASN A 417 -4.58 6.89 28.61
CA ASN A 417 -4.61 8.26 28.05
C ASN A 417 -3.55 9.24 28.59
N ILE A 418 -2.27 8.87 28.53
CA ILE A 418 -1.17 9.85 28.75
C ILE A 418 -0.90 10.60 27.44
N THR A 419 -1.25 11.88 27.42
CA THR A 419 -1.02 12.79 26.30
C THR A 419 0.32 13.53 26.38
N ASP A 420 1.01 13.53 27.53
CA ASP A 420 2.28 14.25 27.71
C ASP A 420 3.34 13.41 28.48
N PRO A 421 4.42 12.96 27.80
CA PRO A 421 5.53 12.23 28.41
C PRO A 421 6.29 13.03 29.49
N LEU A 422 6.37 14.36 29.36
CA LEU A 422 7.14 15.23 30.27
C LEU A 422 6.51 15.30 31.66
N SER A 423 5.18 15.19 31.72
CA SER A 423 4.41 15.12 32.97
C SER A 423 4.68 13.83 33.75
N VAL A 424 4.96 12.72 33.06
CA VAL A 424 5.30 11.44 33.69
C VAL A 424 6.73 11.47 34.22
N GLU A 425 7.67 12.00 33.43
CA GLU A 425 9.06 12.16 33.88
C GLU A 425 9.15 13.06 35.11
N ASN A 426 8.41 14.17 35.15
CA ASN A 426 8.31 15.06 36.32
C ASN A 426 7.56 14.45 37.51
N PHE A 427 6.73 13.42 37.30
CA PHE A 427 6.06 12.70 38.38
C PHE A 427 6.98 11.63 38.97
N LEU A 428 7.64 10.85 38.11
CA LEU A 428 8.53 9.76 38.49
C LEU A 428 9.89 10.24 39.03
N SER A 429 10.36 11.42 38.62
CA SER A 429 11.61 12.02 39.13
C SER A 429 11.45 12.68 40.50
N ARG A 430 10.24 12.72 41.09
CA ARG A 430 10.05 13.24 42.44
C ARG A 430 10.64 12.25 43.45
N PRO A 431 11.49 12.72 44.39
CA PRO A 431 11.95 11.87 45.48
C PRO A 431 10.74 11.51 46.36
N LEU A 432 10.18 10.33 46.14
CA LEU A 432 9.14 9.76 46.98
C LEU A 432 9.81 9.22 48.26
N GLU A 433 10.02 10.09 49.24
CA GLU A 433 10.34 9.67 50.62
C GLU A 433 9.08 9.12 51.32
N VAL A 434 8.51 8.05 50.78
CA VAL A 434 7.35 7.38 51.38
C VAL A 434 7.84 6.10 52.03
N SER A 435 7.86 6.10 53.36
CA SER A 435 8.11 4.89 54.16
C SER A 435 6.78 4.21 54.45
N TRP A 436 6.67 2.93 54.07
CA TRP A 436 5.50 2.07 54.36
C TRP A 436 5.22 1.84 55.85
N LYS A 437 6.07 2.38 56.73
CA LYS A 437 5.81 2.43 58.18
C LYS A 437 4.81 3.54 58.56
N LEU A 438 4.56 4.52 57.69
CA LEU A 438 3.46 5.46 57.88
C LEU A 438 2.14 4.79 57.46
N GLY A 439 1.13 4.89 58.31
CA GLY A 439 -0.22 4.41 57.98
C GLY A 439 -0.80 5.17 56.78
N LYS A 440 -1.73 4.52 56.05
CA LYS A 440 -2.33 5.02 54.81
C LYS A 440 -2.79 6.48 54.91
N ASP A 441 -3.49 6.82 55.98
CA ASP A 441 -4.04 8.16 56.20
C ASP A 441 -2.95 9.24 56.32
N GLN A 442 -1.78 8.90 56.90
CA GLN A 442 -0.65 9.83 57.02
C GLN A 442 0.15 9.99 55.72
N ILE A 443 0.10 8.99 54.85
CA ILE A 443 0.67 9.06 53.50
C ILE A 443 -0.21 9.97 52.64
N GLU A 444 -1.54 9.78 52.69
CA GLU A 444 -2.51 10.60 51.96
C GLU A 444 -2.46 12.07 52.43
N ASP A 445 -2.44 12.33 53.73
CA ASP A 445 -2.34 13.70 54.29
C ASP A 445 -1.02 14.41 53.93
N ARG A 446 0.08 13.66 53.73
CA ARG A 446 1.36 14.21 53.21
C ARG A 446 1.33 14.51 51.72
N LEU A 447 0.66 13.66 50.93
CA LEU A 447 0.47 13.88 49.50
C LEU A 447 -0.44 15.09 49.24
N GLU A 448 -1.47 15.30 50.07
CA GLU A 448 -2.34 16.46 49.98
C GLU A 448 -1.63 17.76 50.37
N LYS A 449 -0.80 17.76 51.42
CA LYS A 449 -0.03 18.94 51.85
C LYS A 449 1.05 19.36 50.86
N THR A 450 1.64 18.42 50.12
CA THR A 450 2.64 18.70 49.08
C THR A 450 2.04 19.19 47.76
N ASN A 451 0.72 19.07 47.56
CA ASN A 451 0.01 19.57 46.37
C ASN A 451 -0.30 21.09 46.39
N SER A 452 0.16 21.84 47.40
CA SER A 452 0.06 23.31 47.38
C SER A 452 1.17 23.94 46.53
N LEU A 453 1.01 23.90 45.20
CA LEU A 453 1.77 24.75 44.31
C LEU A 453 1.36 26.21 44.56
N ASN A 454 2.22 26.98 45.24
CA ASN A 454 2.14 28.43 45.22
C ASN A 454 2.27 28.90 43.77
N PHE A 455 1.14 29.25 43.15
CA PHE A 455 1.09 29.84 41.81
C PHE A 455 1.78 31.21 41.84
N LYS A 456 3.09 31.25 41.60
CA LYS A 456 3.78 32.50 41.23
C LYS A 456 3.41 32.79 39.78
N GLY A 457 2.37 33.60 39.60
CA GLY A 457 1.98 34.13 38.29
C GLY A 457 3.20 34.73 37.56
N ARG A 458 3.19 34.66 36.22
CA ARG A 458 4.21 35.21 35.33
C ARG A 458 4.65 36.61 35.78
N SER A 459 5.82 36.70 36.41
CA SER A 459 6.52 37.98 36.56
C SER A 459 7.09 38.34 35.19
N ARG A 460 6.73 39.53 34.70
CA ARG A 460 7.33 40.13 33.49
C ARG A 460 8.85 40.14 33.64
N PRO A 461 9.64 39.87 32.58
CA PRO A 461 11.08 39.91 32.69
C PRO A 461 11.53 41.35 32.93
N THR A 462 12.03 41.62 34.14
CA THR A 462 12.79 42.81 34.45
C THR A 462 14.16 42.68 33.80
N LYS A 463 14.50 43.65 32.94
CA LYS A 463 15.84 43.82 32.39
C LYS A 463 16.83 43.91 33.54
N ASN A 464 17.83 43.03 33.59
CA ASN A 464 19.08 43.39 34.22
C ASN A 464 20.31 42.82 33.51
N LYS A 465 21.27 43.72 33.40
CA LYS A 465 22.53 43.68 32.68
C LYS A 465 23.51 42.71 33.35
N ASN A 466 24.44 42.24 32.53
CA ASN A 466 25.70 41.55 32.86
C ASN A 466 25.60 40.05 33.12
N VAL A 467 25.67 39.26 32.04
CA VAL A 467 26.41 37.99 32.06
C VAL A 467 27.20 37.89 30.75
N LYS A 468 28.52 37.75 30.86
CA LYS A 468 29.46 37.53 29.75
C LYS A 468 29.27 36.11 29.22
N ILE A 469 29.09 36.00 27.91
CA ILE A 469 28.99 34.73 27.17
C ILE A 469 30.42 34.19 26.94
N PRO A 470 30.76 32.96 27.33
CA PRO A 470 31.91 32.26 26.79
C PRO A 470 31.53 31.68 25.41
N LYS A 471 32.32 31.99 24.39
CA LYS A 471 32.27 31.32 23.08
C LYS A 471 32.89 29.92 23.23
N ALA A 472 32.12 28.89 22.93
CA ALA A 472 32.63 27.57 22.60
C ALA A 472 32.23 27.26 21.16
N THR A 473 33.23 27.25 20.28
CA THR A 473 33.20 26.69 18.94
C THR A 473 33.35 25.18 19.05
N GLU A 474 32.42 24.42 18.51
CA GLU A 474 32.69 23.05 18.08
C GLU A 474 31.88 22.76 16.81
N LYS A 475 32.60 22.22 15.82
CA LYS A 475 32.14 21.82 14.50
C LYS A 475 31.39 20.51 14.63
N ILE A 476 30.26 20.38 13.94
CA ILE A 476 29.65 19.09 13.63
C ILE A 476 29.59 19.03 12.10
N ASP A 477 30.44 18.18 11.55
CA ASP A 477 30.35 17.67 10.19
C ASP A 477 29.30 16.56 10.23
N ASP A 478 28.15 16.77 9.58
CA ASP A 478 27.21 15.70 9.24
C ASP A 478 26.89 15.84 7.75
N GLU A 479 27.54 14.98 6.95
CA GLU A 479 27.18 14.68 5.57
C GLU A 479 25.97 13.72 5.60
N GLU A 480 24.76 14.25 5.51
CA GLU A 480 23.59 13.49 5.06
C GLU A 480 23.21 13.98 3.66
N GLU A 481 23.46 13.14 2.65
CA GLU A 481 23.07 13.38 1.27
C GLU A 481 21.53 13.34 1.15
N GLU A 482 20.89 14.51 1.23
CA GLU A 482 19.52 14.70 0.75
C GLU A 482 19.50 14.52 -0.78
N GLU A 483 19.08 13.35 -1.26
CA GLU A 483 18.73 13.14 -2.67
C GLU A 483 17.54 14.04 -3.05
N THR A 484 17.85 15.26 -3.46
CA THR A 484 16.93 16.20 -4.08
C THR A 484 16.79 15.85 -5.56
N TYR A 485 15.62 15.34 -5.94
CA TYR A 485 15.32 15.06 -7.35
C TYR A 485 15.05 16.37 -8.08
N THR A 486 16.05 16.85 -8.83
CA THR A 486 15.86 17.88 -9.85
C THR A 486 15.35 17.19 -11.12
N ILE A 487 14.17 17.61 -11.60
CA ILE A 487 13.73 17.24 -12.94
C ILE A 487 14.50 18.13 -13.90
N GLU A 488 15.50 17.57 -14.57
CA GLU A 488 16.23 18.26 -15.63
C GLU A 488 15.25 18.72 -16.72
N GLU A 489 15.21 20.02 -16.99
CA GLU A 489 14.61 20.52 -18.22
C GLU A 489 15.48 20.03 -19.39
N SER A 490 15.07 18.94 -20.05
CA SER A 490 15.64 18.56 -21.34
C SER A 490 15.23 19.58 -22.39
N SER A 491 15.99 20.68 -22.46
CA SER A 491 15.98 21.62 -23.56
C SER A 491 16.95 21.14 -24.63
N ASP A 492 16.52 20.20 -25.47
CA ASP A 492 17.18 19.98 -26.76
C ASP A 492 16.18 19.45 -27.78
N ASP A 493 15.46 20.38 -28.41
CA ASP A 493 14.85 20.18 -29.72
C ASP A 493 15.64 21.05 -30.72
N SER A 494 16.84 20.60 -31.04
CA SER A 494 17.47 20.92 -32.32
C SER A 494 17.14 19.77 -33.29
N PHE A 495 16.07 19.96 -34.07
CA PHE A 495 15.91 19.25 -35.33
C PHE A 495 15.93 20.28 -36.44
N ASP A 496 17.09 20.37 -37.09
CA ASP A 496 17.18 20.82 -38.47
C ASP A 496 16.46 19.79 -39.35
N ASP A 497 15.59 20.31 -40.23
CA ASP A 497 14.96 19.56 -41.31
C ASP A 497 16.02 18.97 -42.24
N PHE A 498 16.02 17.65 -42.43
CA PHE A 498 16.01 16.96 -43.74
C PHE A 498 15.63 15.47 -43.57
#